data_AF-X7YPH3-F1
#
_entry.id   AF-X7YPH3-F1
#
_cell.length_a   1.000
_cell.length_b   1.000
_cell.length_c   1.000
_cell.angle_alpha   90.00
_cell.angle_beta   90.00
_cell.angle_gamma   90.00
#
_symmetry.space_group_name_H-M   'P 1'
#
loop_
_entity.id
_entity.type
_entity.pdbx_description
1 polymer ?
#
loop_
_entity_poly.entity_id
_entity_poly.type
_entity_poly.pdbx_seq_one_letter_code
_entity_poly.pdbx_strand_id
1 'polypeptide(L)'
;MHSECLTGDVFGSRRCDCGPQLDAAMAMVAREGRGVVLYMRGHEGRGIGLLHKLQAYQLQDAGEDTVDANLKLGFPADARDYGIGAQILVDLGVRSMRLLTNNPAKRVGLDGYGLHIIERVPLPVRANAENIRYLMTKRDRMGHDLIGLDDYHESVHLPGEFGALCEPHSMSPAAGMPELPALDASGLKLAIVASTWHTEICDALLTGARKTAAEWGIDDPTVVRVLGRSRSRS
;
A
#
# COMPACT_ATOMS: atom_id res chain seq x y z
N MET A 1 6.60 0.04 1.89
CA MET A 1 5.86 1.31 1.68
C MET A 1 4.65 1.07 0.80
N HIS A 2 3.49 1.03 1.43
CA HIS A 2 2.17 0.95 0.80
C HIS A 2 1.64 2.38 0.55
N SER A 3 1.05 2.63 -0.61
CA SER A 3 0.41 3.91 -0.91
C SER A 3 -1.08 3.75 -0.71
N GLU A 4 -1.70 4.61 0.11
CA GLU A 4 -3.13 4.58 0.41
C GLU A 4 -3.98 4.36 -0.84
N CYS A 5 -4.92 3.43 -0.76
CA CYS A 5 -5.91 3.17 -1.77
C CYS A 5 -7.23 2.77 -1.11
N LEU A 6 -8.06 3.74 -0.70
CA LEU A 6 -9.32 3.49 0.00
C LEU A 6 -10.19 2.45 -0.71
N THR A 7 -10.33 2.57 -2.03
CA THR A 7 -11.14 1.63 -2.81
C THR A 7 -10.63 0.20 -2.74
N GLY A 8 -9.31 -0.01 -2.76
CA GLY A 8 -8.71 -1.34 -2.73
C GLY A 8 -8.57 -1.88 -1.31
N ASP A 9 -8.03 -1.06 -0.42
CA ASP A 9 -7.60 -1.43 0.93
C ASP A 9 -8.80 -1.58 1.89
N VAL A 10 -9.87 -0.80 1.70
CA VAL A 10 -11.04 -0.80 2.59
C VAL A 10 -12.27 -1.40 1.92
N PHE A 11 -12.55 -1.03 0.66
CA PHE A 11 -13.75 -1.50 -0.03
C PHE A 11 -13.54 -2.76 -0.89
N GLY A 12 -12.35 -3.36 -0.87
CA GLY A 12 -12.08 -4.61 -1.59
C GLY A 12 -12.23 -4.50 -3.11
N SER A 13 -11.98 -3.33 -3.70
CA SER A 13 -12.18 -3.09 -5.13
C SER A 13 -11.32 -4.04 -5.98
N ARG A 14 -11.98 -4.74 -6.90
CA ARG A 14 -11.34 -5.63 -7.88
C ARG A 14 -10.61 -4.89 -9.00
N ARG A 15 -10.79 -3.57 -9.14
CA ARG A 15 -10.21 -2.74 -10.23
C ARG A 15 -8.71 -2.47 -10.08
N CYS A 16 -8.12 -2.78 -8.93
CA CYS A 16 -6.70 -2.61 -8.66
C CYS A 16 -6.15 -3.81 -7.86
N ASP A 17 -4.84 -3.82 -7.61
CA ASP A 17 -4.13 -4.81 -6.81
C ASP A 17 -3.76 -4.32 -5.41
N CYS A 18 -4.19 -3.12 -5.00
CA CYS A 18 -3.71 -2.47 -3.77
C CYS A 18 -4.07 -3.25 -2.49
N GLY A 19 -5.34 -3.65 -2.33
CA GLY A 19 -5.78 -4.43 -1.16
C GLY A 19 -5.02 -5.75 -1.03
N PRO A 20 -5.02 -6.61 -2.06
CA PRO A 20 -4.21 -7.83 -2.06
C PRO A 20 -2.71 -7.62 -1.83
N GLN A 21 -2.13 -6.50 -2.30
CA GLN A 21 -0.74 -6.15 -2.00
C GLN A 21 -0.51 -5.78 -0.53
N LEU A 22 -1.45 -5.05 0.09
CA LEU A 22 -1.38 -4.72 1.51
C LEU A 22 -1.46 -5.99 2.36
N ASP A 23 -2.43 -6.85 2.08
CA ASP A 23 -2.63 -8.13 2.79
C ASP A 23 -1.39 -9.02 2.67
N ALA A 24 -0.86 -9.19 1.44
CA ALA A 24 0.35 -9.96 1.21
C ALA A 24 1.55 -9.38 1.95
N ALA A 25 1.72 -8.05 1.94
CA ALA A 25 2.83 -7.41 2.65
C ALA A 25 2.72 -7.61 4.17
N MET A 26 1.53 -7.47 4.75
CA MET A 26 1.28 -7.72 6.17
C MET A 26 1.55 -9.18 6.54
N ALA A 27 1.03 -10.14 5.75
CA ALA A 27 1.26 -11.57 5.98
C ALA A 27 2.74 -11.96 5.89
N MET A 28 3.47 -11.42 4.90
CA MET A 28 4.90 -11.67 4.74
C MET A 28 5.71 -11.09 5.91
N VAL A 29 5.39 -9.88 6.35
CA VAL A 29 6.04 -9.25 7.52
C VAL A 29 5.74 -10.03 8.81
N ALA A 30 4.50 -10.45 9.01
CA ALA A 30 4.10 -11.25 10.17
C ALA A 30 4.83 -12.59 10.20
N ARG A 31 4.90 -13.30 9.06
CA ARG A 31 5.60 -14.59 8.93
C ARG A 31 7.11 -14.47 9.18
N GLU A 32 7.73 -13.37 8.79
CA GLU A 32 9.14 -13.09 9.09
C GLU A 32 9.37 -12.80 10.59
N GLY A 33 8.32 -12.45 11.34
CA GLY A 33 8.38 -12.08 12.75
C GLY A 33 8.98 -10.68 13.01
N ARG A 34 9.44 -9.99 11.96
CA ARG A 34 10.03 -8.65 12.04
C ARG A 34 9.87 -7.92 10.71
N GLY A 35 9.31 -6.72 10.73
CA GLY A 35 9.29 -5.85 9.56
C GLY A 35 8.51 -4.57 9.79
N VAL A 36 8.38 -3.76 8.73
CA VAL A 36 7.65 -2.49 8.75
C VAL A 36 6.71 -2.42 7.55
N VAL A 37 5.40 -2.32 7.82
CA VAL A 37 4.42 -1.93 6.80
C VAL A 37 4.13 -0.45 7.00
N LEU A 38 4.67 0.37 6.10
CA LEU A 38 4.49 1.81 6.14
C LEU A 38 3.36 2.22 5.20
N TYR A 39 2.25 2.71 5.77
CA TYR A 39 1.05 3.15 5.05
C TYR A 39 1.11 4.66 4.76
N MET A 40 1.37 5.03 3.51
CA MET A 40 1.53 6.42 3.08
C MET A 40 0.16 7.06 2.81
N ARG A 41 -0.31 7.87 3.76
CA ARG A 41 -1.47 8.74 3.58
C ARG A 41 -1.18 9.83 2.55
N GLY A 42 -2.22 10.30 1.85
CA GLY A 42 -2.10 11.34 0.83
C GLY A 42 -1.53 10.86 -0.52
N HIS A 43 -1.20 9.57 -0.63
CA HIS A 43 -0.79 8.94 -1.89
C HIS A 43 -1.98 8.39 -2.70
N GLU A 44 -3.21 8.60 -2.23
CA GLU A 44 -4.43 8.18 -2.92
C GLU A 44 -4.42 8.64 -4.38
N GLY A 45 -4.82 7.75 -5.29
CA GLY A 45 -4.80 8.02 -6.73
C GLY A 45 -3.42 8.29 -7.33
N ARG A 46 -2.32 7.85 -6.70
CA ARG A 46 -0.95 8.29 -7.03
C ARG A 46 -0.71 9.77 -6.71
N GLY A 47 -1.29 10.25 -5.62
CA GLY A 47 -1.07 11.62 -5.10
C GLY A 47 -2.06 12.66 -5.64
N ILE A 48 -3.01 12.28 -6.49
CA ILE A 48 -4.06 13.19 -7.00
C ILE A 48 -5.30 13.23 -6.09
N GLY A 49 -5.40 12.32 -5.12
CA GLY A 49 -6.53 12.20 -4.20
C GLY A 49 -7.69 11.36 -4.72
N LEU A 50 -8.62 11.03 -3.82
CA LEU A 50 -9.72 10.09 -4.09
C LEU A 50 -10.67 10.61 -5.18
N LEU A 51 -11.07 11.88 -5.11
CA LEU A 51 -12.06 12.44 -6.04
C LEU A 51 -11.56 12.38 -7.49
N HIS A 52 -10.33 12.83 -7.73
CA HIS A 52 -9.72 12.79 -9.07
C HIS A 52 -9.45 11.36 -9.53
N LYS A 53 -9.12 10.43 -8.62
CA LYS A 53 -9.05 9.00 -8.95
C LYS A 53 -10.40 8.46 -9.46
N LEU A 54 -11.51 8.83 -8.83
CA LEU A 54 -12.84 8.42 -9.29
C LEU A 54 -13.19 9.03 -10.66
N GLN A 55 -12.79 10.28 -10.92
CA GLN A 55 -12.91 10.88 -12.26
C GLN A 55 -12.04 10.16 -13.29
N ALA A 56 -10.81 9.79 -12.93
CA ALA A 56 -9.93 9.01 -13.79
C ALA A 56 -10.51 7.62 -14.09
N TYR A 57 -11.23 7.01 -13.14
CA TYR A 57 -11.96 5.76 -13.39
C TYR A 57 -13.08 5.93 -14.42
N GLN A 58 -13.80 7.05 -14.42
CA GLN A 58 -14.81 7.33 -15.44
C GLN A 58 -14.19 7.42 -16.85
N LEU A 59 -13.01 8.04 -16.96
CA LEU A 59 -12.26 8.10 -18.22
C LEU A 59 -11.75 6.72 -18.65
N GLN A 60 -11.32 5.89 -17.71
CA GLN A 60 -10.88 4.53 -17.99
C GLN A 60 -12.03 3.61 -18.42
N ASP A 61 -13.20 3.78 -17.82
CA ASP A 61 -14.44 3.11 -18.22
C ASP A 61 -14.84 3.54 -19.65
N ALA A 62 -14.46 4.74 -20.08
CA ALA A 62 -14.61 5.23 -21.46
C ALA A 62 -13.48 4.81 -22.42
N GLY A 63 -12.51 4.01 -21.96
CA GLY A 63 -11.48 3.39 -22.79
C GLY A 63 -10.06 3.91 -22.57
N GLU A 64 -9.86 5.02 -21.86
CA GLU A 64 -8.52 5.54 -21.56
C GLU A 64 -7.76 4.56 -20.64
N ASP A 65 -6.43 4.61 -20.64
CA ASP A 65 -5.64 3.96 -19.60
C ASP A 65 -5.34 4.92 -18.44
N THR A 66 -4.64 4.42 -17.41
CA THR A 66 -4.41 5.24 -16.22
C THR A 66 -3.46 6.42 -16.46
N VAL A 67 -2.52 6.33 -17.39
CA VAL A 67 -1.62 7.45 -17.71
C VAL A 67 -2.42 8.54 -18.43
N ASP A 68 -3.15 8.16 -19.47
CA ASP A 68 -3.86 9.13 -20.31
C ASP A 68 -5.04 9.76 -19.57
N ALA A 69 -5.76 8.99 -18.74
CA ALA A 69 -6.79 9.53 -17.86
C ALA A 69 -6.25 10.62 -16.91
N ASN A 70 -5.08 10.40 -16.31
CA ASN A 70 -4.47 11.40 -15.42
C ASN A 70 -4.05 12.66 -16.20
N LEU A 71 -3.39 12.49 -17.34
CA LEU A 71 -2.94 13.61 -18.17
C LEU A 71 -4.13 14.45 -18.66
N LYS A 72 -5.24 13.80 -19.06
CA LYS A 72 -6.47 14.46 -19.49
C LYS A 72 -7.14 15.28 -18.39
N LEU A 73 -6.98 14.87 -17.13
CA LEU A 73 -7.44 15.62 -15.96
C LEU A 73 -6.44 16.71 -15.52
N GLY A 74 -5.31 16.87 -16.22
CA GLY A 74 -4.28 17.88 -15.92
C GLY A 74 -3.29 17.46 -14.84
N PHE A 75 -3.21 16.17 -14.51
CA PHE A 75 -2.28 15.63 -13.51
C PHE A 75 -1.12 14.87 -14.15
N PRO A 76 0.04 14.78 -13.48
CA PRO A 76 1.10 13.85 -13.90
C PRO A 76 0.64 12.39 -13.73
N ALA A 77 1.31 11.48 -14.42
CA ALA A 77 1.04 10.04 -14.31
C ALA A 77 1.25 9.51 -12.86
N ASP A 78 2.19 10.11 -12.13
CA ASP A 78 2.49 9.81 -10.73
C ASP A 78 2.96 11.08 -10.01
N ALA A 79 2.24 11.51 -8.97
CA ALA A 79 2.56 12.69 -8.16
C ALA A 79 3.10 12.34 -6.76
N ARG A 80 3.41 11.05 -6.51
CA ARG A 80 3.77 10.59 -5.15
C ARG A 80 5.17 11.05 -4.75
N ASP A 81 5.30 11.42 -3.47
CA ASP A 81 6.57 11.71 -2.82
C ASP A 81 6.86 10.70 -1.70
N TYR A 82 7.96 9.95 -1.82
CA TYR A 82 8.34 8.94 -0.84
C TYR A 82 9.27 9.46 0.26
N GLY A 83 9.67 10.74 0.23
CA GLY A 83 10.64 11.31 1.15
C GLY A 83 10.19 11.29 2.62
N ILE A 84 8.89 11.45 2.90
CA ILE A 84 8.35 11.28 4.26
C ILE A 84 8.48 9.82 4.70
N GLY A 85 8.16 8.87 3.82
CA GLY A 85 8.30 7.44 4.11
C GLY A 85 9.74 7.05 4.43
N ALA A 86 10.70 7.61 3.69
CA ALA A 86 12.12 7.41 3.95
C ALA A 86 12.55 7.95 5.33
N GLN A 87 12.11 9.15 5.69
CA GLN A 87 12.42 9.75 7.00
C GLN A 87 11.84 8.92 8.16
N ILE A 88 10.62 8.41 8.01
CA ILE A 88 10.02 7.52 9.01
C ILE A 88 10.86 6.25 9.19
N LEU A 89 11.32 5.63 8.10
CA LEU A 89 12.16 4.43 8.20
C LEU A 89 13.49 4.72 8.92
N VAL A 90 14.11 5.87 8.64
CA VAL A 90 15.34 6.30 9.34
C VAL A 90 15.08 6.52 10.83
N ASP A 91 13.97 7.17 11.18
CA ASP A 91 13.58 7.44 12.57
C ASP A 91 13.27 6.16 13.35
N LEU A 92 12.65 5.18 12.70
CA LEU A 92 12.47 3.81 13.22
C LEU A 92 13.79 3.03 13.36
N GLY A 93 14.92 3.63 12.99
CA GLY A 93 16.25 3.02 13.09
C GLY A 93 16.58 2.04 11.97
N VAL A 94 15.80 2.01 10.89
CA VAL A 94 16.10 1.17 9.73
C VAL A 94 17.35 1.73 9.03
N ARG A 95 18.31 0.84 8.77
CA ARG A 95 19.54 1.14 8.00
C ARG A 95 19.64 0.30 6.75
N SER A 96 19.17 -0.93 6.81
CA SER A 96 19.03 -1.82 5.66
C SER A 96 17.70 -2.56 5.70
N MET A 97 17.21 -2.95 4.52
CA MET A 97 15.94 -3.68 4.40
C MET A 97 15.86 -4.54 3.14
N ARG A 98 15.05 -5.60 3.23
CA ARG A 98 14.49 -6.30 2.07
C ARG A 98 13.20 -5.57 1.66
N LEU A 99 13.18 -4.96 0.49
CA LEU A 99 12.06 -4.12 0.06
C LEU A 99 11.03 -4.94 -0.72
N LEU A 100 9.83 -5.08 -0.14
CA LEU A 100 8.66 -5.67 -0.81
C LEU A 100 8.15 -4.72 -1.90
N THR A 101 8.49 -4.96 -3.18
CA THR A 101 8.00 -4.13 -4.29
C THR A 101 8.18 -4.73 -5.69
N ASN A 102 7.16 -4.52 -6.53
CA ASN A 102 7.21 -4.72 -7.99
C ASN A 102 7.55 -3.43 -8.75
N ASN A 103 7.84 -2.32 -8.07
CA ASN A 103 8.21 -1.05 -8.71
C ASN A 103 9.71 -0.75 -8.49
N PRO A 104 10.57 -0.90 -9.51
CA PRO A 104 11.99 -0.54 -9.44
C PRO A 104 12.24 0.91 -9.01
N ALA A 105 11.39 1.84 -9.45
CA ALA A 105 11.58 3.27 -9.21
C ALA A 105 11.47 3.65 -7.73
N LYS A 106 10.84 2.82 -6.88
CA LYS A 106 10.79 3.04 -5.42
C LYS A 106 12.19 3.04 -4.77
N ARG A 107 13.21 2.49 -5.44
CA ARG A 107 14.61 2.51 -4.96
C ARG A 107 15.19 3.93 -4.96
N VAL A 108 14.96 4.69 -6.02
CA VAL A 108 15.59 6.01 -6.25
C VAL A 108 15.24 7.02 -5.15
N GLY A 109 14.05 6.89 -4.56
CA GLY A 109 13.61 7.76 -3.46
C GLY A 109 14.19 7.46 -2.08
N LEU A 110 14.88 6.32 -1.89
CA LEU A 110 15.37 5.87 -0.58
C LEU A 110 16.88 6.05 -0.38
N ASP A 111 17.67 5.93 -1.47
CA ASP A 111 19.14 5.96 -1.39
C ASP A 111 19.67 7.27 -0.78
N GLY A 112 18.99 8.40 -1.03
CA GLY A 112 19.34 9.72 -0.48
C GLY A 112 19.17 9.88 1.04
N TYR A 113 18.55 8.90 1.72
CA TYR A 113 18.28 8.94 3.16
C TYR A 113 19.20 8.01 3.97
N GLY A 114 20.22 7.41 3.35
CA GLY A 114 21.10 6.43 4.02
C GLY A 114 20.41 5.10 4.33
N LEU A 115 19.39 4.76 3.53
CA LEU A 115 18.66 3.50 3.60
C LEU A 115 19.17 2.54 2.53
N HIS A 116 19.69 1.39 2.94
CA HIS A 116 20.26 0.40 2.03
C HIS A 116 19.27 -0.71 1.71
N ILE A 117 18.81 -0.78 0.45
CA ILE A 117 18.01 -1.92 -0.02
C ILE A 117 18.95 -3.08 -0.35
N ILE A 118 18.95 -4.12 0.47
CA ILE A 118 19.82 -5.29 0.30
C ILE A 118 19.20 -6.35 -0.61
N GLU A 119 17.88 -6.33 -0.78
CA GLU A 119 17.13 -7.26 -1.61
C GLU A 119 15.81 -6.61 -2.04
N ARG A 120 15.36 -6.90 -3.26
CA ARG A 120 13.99 -6.63 -3.70
C ARG A 120 13.22 -7.95 -3.67
N VAL A 121 12.14 -7.98 -2.93
CA VAL A 121 11.25 -9.14 -2.84
C VAL A 121 9.96 -8.78 -3.60
N PRO A 122 9.61 -9.51 -4.67
CA PRO A 122 8.39 -9.24 -5.42
C PRO A 122 7.15 -9.52 -4.56
N LEU A 123 6.09 -8.74 -4.78
CA LEU A 123 4.79 -8.99 -4.18
C LEU A 123 3.93 -9.81 -5.15
N PRO A 124 3.08 -10.73 -4.64
CA PRO A 124 2.19 -11.50 -5.49
C PRO A 124 1.23 -10.56 -6.25
N VAL A 125 0.95 -10.94 -7.50
CA VAL A 125 0.04 -10.21 -8.39
C VAL A 125 -1.15 -11.12 -8.68
N ARG A 126 -2.36 -10.60 -8.51
CA ARG A 126 -3.61 -11.31 -8.81
C ARG A 126 -4.33 -10.58 -9.92
N ALA A 127 -4.11 -11.04 -11.15
CA ALA A 127 -4.83 -10.56 -12.31
C ALA A 127 -6.26 -11.10 -12.33
N ASN A 128 -7.22 -10.26 -12.70
CA ASN A 128 -8.60 -10.60 -12.96
C ASN A 128 -9.14 -9.72 -14.11
N ALA A 129 -10.37 -9.98 -14.54
CA ALA A 129 -10.98 -9.28 -15.66
C ALA A 129 -11.07 -7.76 -15.41
N GLU A 130 -11.30 -7.36 -14.15
CA GLU A 130 -11.47 -5.96 -13.76
C GLU A 130 -10.16 -5.17 -13.64
N ASN A 131 -9.01 -5.82 -13.40
CA ASN A 131 -7.72 -5.14 -13.20
C ASN A 131 -6.64 -5.45 -14.24
N ILE A 132 -6.85 -6.39 -15.18
CA ILE A 132 -5.80 -6.78 -16.13
C ILE A 132 -5.29 -5.59 -16.96
N ARG A 133 -6.20 -4.72 -17.43
CA ARG A 133 -5.84 -3.48 -18.15
C ARG A 133 -4.99 -2.54 -17.29
N TYR A 134 -5.37 -2.39 -16.02
CA TYR A 134 -4.63 -1.58 -15.05
C TYR A 134 -3.22 -2.15 -14.82
N LEU A 135 -3.10 -3.48 -14.63
CA LEU A 135 -1.83 -4.16 -14.40
C LEU A 135 -0.90 -4.08 -15.63
N MET A 136 -1.44 -4.28 -16.84
CA MET A 136 -0.71 -4.08 -18.10
C MET A 136 -0.19 -2.64 -18.21
N THR A 137 -1.04 -1.64 -17.94
CA THR A 137 -0.61 -0.23 -17.92
C THR A 137 0.53 0.00 -16.91
N LYS A 138 0.43 -0.61 -15.72
CA LYS A 138 1.45 -0.54 -14.67
C LYS A 138 2.80 -1.10 -15.14
N ARG A 139 2.78 -2.22 -15.87
CA ARG A 139 3.97 -2.86 -16.45
C ARG A 139 4.52 -2.03 -17.61
N ASP A 140 3.71 -1.82 -18.64
CA ASP A 140 4.15 -1.36 -19.96
C ASP A 140 4.44 0.14 -20.00
N ARG A 141 3.66 0.94 -19.25
CA ARG A 141 3.79 2.40 -19.25
C ARG A 141 4.40 2.97 -17.98
N MET A 142 4.37 2.23 -16.88
CA MET A 142 4.87 2.72 -15.57
C MET A 142 6.04 1.91 -15.02
N GLY A 143 6.63 1.03 -15.84
CA GLY A 143 7.89 0.34 -15.54
C GLY A 143 7.84 -0.60 -14.33
N HIS A 144 6.68 -1.16 -14.00
CA HIS A 144 6.60 -2.17 -12.93
C HIS A 144 7.02 -3.55 -13.45
N ASP A 145 7.76 -4.28 -12.63
CA ASP A 145 8.17 -5.66 -12.90
C ASP A 145 7.00 -6.60 -12.57
N LEU A 146 6.08 -6.80 -13.51
CA LEU A 146 4.95 -7.72 -13.38
C LEU A 146 5.09 -8.84 -14.42
N ILE A 147 5.22 -10.07 -13.94
CA ILE A 147 5.46 -11.26 -14.77
C ILE A 147 4.14 -12.03 -14.93
N GLY A 148 3.96 -12.72 -16.07
CA GLY A 148 2.84 -13.63 -16.31
C GLY A 148 1.50 -12.95 -16.65
N LEU A 149 1.52 -11.65 -16.96
CA LEU A 149 0.30 -10.94 -17.40
C LEU A 149 -0.11 -11.29 -18.83
N ASP A 150 0.83 -11.69 -19.69
CA ASP A 150 0.55 -12.05 -21.08
C ASP A 150 -0.13 -13.43 -21.19
N ASP A 151 0.04 -14.27 -20.17
CA ASP A 151 -0.59 -15.59 -20.06
C ASP A 151 -2.00 -15.51 -19.41
N TYR A 152 -2.49 -14.30 -19.13
CA TYR A 152 -3.82 -14.12 -18.58
C TYR A 152 -4.89 -14.57 -19.59
N HIS A 153 -5.62 -15.61 -19.21
CA HIS A 153 -6.84 -16.04 -19.85
C HIS A 153 -7.96 -16.03 -18.80
N GLU A 154 -9.17 -15.58 -19.15
CA GLU A 154 -10.32 -15.53 -18.23
C GLU A 154 -10.62 -16.86 -17.51
N SER A 155 -10.11 -17.97 -18.04
CA SER A 155 -10.27 -19.33 -17.53
C SER A 155 -9.14 -19.85 -16.61
N VAL A 156 -8.12 -19.05 -16.23
CA VAL A 156 -6.97 -19.53 -15.43
C VAL A 156 -6.72 -18.67 -14.19
N HIS A 157 -7.03 -19.21 -13.01
CA HIS A 157 -6.47 -18.70 -11.75
C HIS A 157 -5.00 -19.14 -11.70
N LEU A 158 -4.05 -18.24 -11.94
CA LEU A 158 -2.62 -18.57 -11.82
C LEU A 158 -2.31 -18.88 -10.35
N PRO A 159 -1.90 -20.12 -10.02
CA PRO A 159 -1.43 -20.43 -8.68
C PRO A 159 0.02 -19.94 -8.60
N GLY A 160 0.23 -18.69 -8.21
CA GLY A 160 1.52 -18.30 -7.66
C GLY A 160 1.77 -19.12 -6.39
N GLU A 161 3.00 -19.51 -6.08
CA GLU A 161 3.36 -20.33 -4.90
C GLU A 161 2.89 -19.75 -3.54
N PHE A 162 2.37 -18.51 -3.53
CA PHE A 162 1.72 -17.85 -2.39
C PHE A 162 0.18 -17.91 -2.41
N GLY A 163 -0.42 -18.60 -3.37
CA GLY A 163 -1.87 -18.71 -3.57
C GLY A 163 -2.59 -19.36 -2.40
N ALA A 164 -1.92 -20.28 -1.70
CA ALA A 164 -2.47 -20.96 -0.52
C ALA A 164 -2.56 -20.07 0.74
N LEU A 165 -1.94 -18.88 0.75
CA LEU A 165 -1.90 -18.01 1.94
C LEU A 165 -3.03 -16.98 2.01
N CYS A 166 -3.78 -16.81 0.92
CA CYS A 166 -4.93 -15.92 0.87
C CYS A 166 -6.01 -16.55 -0.01
N GLU A 167 -6.59 -17.67 0.43
CA GLU A 167 -7.97 -17.99 0.04
C GLU A 167 -8.81 -16.72 0.22
N PRO A 168 -9.67 -16.32 -0.73
CA PRO A 168 -10.59 -15.22 -0.48
C PRO A 168 -11.37 -15.59 0.76
N HIS A 169 -11.20 -14.83 1.85
CA HIS A 169 -12.10 -14.95 2.97
C HIS A 169 -13.50 -14.74 2.39
N SER A 170 -14.31 -15.79 2.41
CA SER A 170 -15.68 -15.73 1.94
C SER A 170 -16.35 -14.63 2.74
N MET A 171 -16.59 -13.48 2.11
CA MET A 171 -17.41 -12.45 2.71
C MET A 171 -18.83 -13.00 2.79
N SER A 172 -19.21 -13.49 3.97
CA SER A 172 -20.62 -13.63 4.30
C SER A 172 -21.25 -12.23 4.26
N PRO A 173 -22.35 -12.01 3.52
CA PRO A 173 -22.98 -10.69 3.38
C PRO A 173 -23.48 -10.06 4.69
N ALA A 174 -23.31 -10.72 5.85
CA ALA A 174 -23.88 -10.33 7.13
C ALA A 174 -22.89 -10.17 8.29
N ALA A 175 -21.59 -10.45 8.11
CA ALA A 175 -20.60 -10.32 9.19
C ALA A 175 -19.38 -9.53 8.67
N GLY A 176 -19.33 -8.24 8.99
CA GLY A 176 -18.37 -7.26 8.47
C GLY A 176 -16.90 -7.46 8.86
N MET A 177 -16.46 -8.65 9.26
CA MET A 177 -15.05 -8.98 9.45
C MET A 177 -14.79 -10.46 9.10
N PRO A 178 -13.75 -10.79 8.31
CA PRO A 178 -13.33 -12.16 8.14
C PRO A 178 -12.83 -12.73 9.49
N GLU A 179 -13.18 -13.98 9.79
CA GLU A 179 -12.52 -14.73 10.87
C GLU A 179 -11.07 -14.97 10.46
N LEU A 180 -10.15 -14.20 11.04
CA LEU A 180 -8.72 -14.41 10.90
C LEU A 180 -8.24 -15.29 12.08
N PRO A 181 -7.35 -16.27 11.84
CA PRO A 181 -6.74 -17.04 12.92
C PRO A 181 -6.04 -16.09 13.90
N ALA A 182 -6.10 -16.39 15.19
CA ALA A 182 -5.43 -15.62 16.22
C ALA A 182 -3.92 -15.53 15.90
N LEU A 183 -3.46 -14.34 15.54
CA LEU A 183 -2.06 -14.04 15.34
C LEU A 183 -1.45 -13.70 16.70
N ASP A 184 -0.36 -14.38 17.06
CA ASP A 184 0.49 -13.93 18.16
C ASP A 184 1.15 -12.61 17.73
N ALA A 185 0.60 -11.51 18.23
CA ALA A 185 1.06 -10.16 17.92
C ALA A 185 1.99 -9.59 19.01
N SER A 186 2.50 -10.45 19.90
CA SER A 186 3.42 -10.07 20.98
C SER A 186 4.64 -9.33 20.41
N GLY A 187 4.79 -8.05 20.76
CA GLY A 187 5.90 -7.21 20.31
C GLY A 187 5.67 -6.40 19.03
N LEU A 188 4.46 -6.44 18.44
CA LEU A 188 4.10 -5.55 17.34
C LEU A 188 4.11 -4.08 17.80
N LYS A 189 4.76 -3.22 17.03
CA LYS A 189 4.77 -1.77 17.27
C LYS A 189 3.93 -1.05 16.21
N LEU A 190 2.83 -0.44 16.64
CA LEU A 190 2.00 0.42 15.78
C LEU A 190 2.38 1.89 15.97
N ALA A 191 2.96 2.51 14.95
CA ALA A 191 3.31 3.92 14.93
C ALA A 191 2.45 4.69 13.90
N ILE A 192 1.85 5.81 14.33
CA ILE A 192 1.14 6.74 13.43
C ILE A 192 2.00 7.97 13.21
N VAL A 193 2.36 8.25 11.96
CA VAL A 193 3.14 9.42 11.59
C VAL A 193 2.30 10.39 10.74
N ALA A 194 2.24 11.66 11.15
CA ALA A 194 1.50 12.70 10.47
C ALA A 194 2.37 13.95 10.26
N SER A 195 2.32 14.53 9.05
CA SER A 195 3.10 15.72 8.67
C SER A 195 2.53 17.04 9.19
N THR A 196 1.23 17.10 9.47
CA THR A 196 0.51 18.27 9.99
C THR A 196 -0.43 17.84 11.11
N TRP A 197 -0.28 18.46 12.29
CA TRP A 197 -1.02 18.11 13.49
C TRP A 197 -2.29 18.95 13.60
N HIS A 198 -3.42 18.42 13.12
CA HIS A 198 -4.70 18.76 13.75
C HIS A 198 -4.84 17.82 14.94
N THR A 199 -4.48 18.30 16.13
CA THR A 199 -4.34 17.49 17.35
C THR A 199 -5.57 16.63 17.61
N GLU A 200 -6.77 17.19 17.48
CA GLU A 200 -8.02 16.46 17.69
C GLU A 200 -8.21 15.28 16.72
N ILE A 201 -7.88 15.45 15.44
CA ILE A 201 -8.01 14.38 14.43
C ILE A 201 -6.96 13.30 14.68
N CYS A 202 -5.72 13.71 14.98
CA CYS A 202 -4.63 12.79 15.23
C CYS A 202 -4.88 11.96 16.50
N ASP A 203 -5.38 12.58 17.57
CA ASP A 203 -5.69 11.91 18.82
C ASP A 203 -6.90 10.96 18.67
N ALA A 204 -7.92 11.33 17.87
CA ALA A 204 -9.02 10.44 17.53
C ALA A 204 -8.55 9.20 16.73
N LEU A 205 -7.69 9.41 15.72
CA LEU A 205 -7.10 8.31 14.94
C LEU A 205 -6.22 7.40 15.81
N LEU A 206 -5.40 7.98 16.68
CA LEU A 206 -4.58 7.25 17.65
C LEU A 206 -5.44 6.45 18.63
N THR A 207 -6.55 7.03 19.10
CA THR A 207 -7.49 6.36 20.01
C THR A 207 -8.14 5.16 19.34
N GLY A 208 -8.65 5.33 18.11
CA GLY A 208 -9.22 4.22 17.34
C GLY A 208 -8.19 3.12 17.07
N ALA A 209 -6.99 3.51 16.62
CA ALA A 209 -5.91 2.57 16.35
C ALA A 209 -5.45 1.79 17.60
N ARG A 210 -5.35 2.45 18.77
CA ARG A 210 -5.05 1.81 20.05
C ARG A 210 -6.14 0.85 20.48
N LYS A 211 -7.41 1.24 20.33
CA LYS A 211 -8.56 0.38 20.65
C LYS A 211 -8.54 -0.89 19.78
N THR A 212 -8.38 -0.73 18.48
CA THR A 212 -8.26 -1.87 17.57
C THR A 212 -7.04 -2.72 17.90
N ALA A 213 -5.87 -2.12 18.16
CA ALA A 213 -4.69 -2.89 18.57
C ALA A 213 -4.95 -3.76 19.82
N ALA A 214 -5.62 -3.20 20.83
CA ALA A 214 -5.98 -3.93 22.05
C ALA A 214 -6.99 -5.07 21.80
N GLU A 215 -7.98 -4.88 20.92
CA GLU A 215 -8.92 -5.94 20.50
C GLU A 215 -8.20 -7.13 19.85
N TRP A 216 -6.99 -6.90 19.31
CA TRP A 216 -6.14 -7.89 18.66
C TRP A 216 -4.96 -8.35 19.54
N GLY A 217 -4.99 -8.06 20.85
CA GLY A 217 -3.97 -8.52 21.81
C GLY A 217 -2.62 -7.82 21.70
N ILE A 218 -2.57 -6.62 21.10
CA ILE A 218 -1.35 -5.79 21.01
C ILE A 218 -1.37 -4.79 22.16
N ASP A 219 -0.64 -5.12 23.24
CA ASP A 219 -0.52 -4.26 24.41
C ASP A 219 0.54 -3.17 24.21
N ASP A 220 0.16 -1.92 24.49
CA ASP A 220 1.00 -0.71 24.46
C ASP A 220 1.75 -0.39 23.13
N PRO A 221 1.03 -0.03 22.05
CA PRO A 221 1.67 0.37 20.80
C PRO A 221 2.51 1.64 20.98
N THR A 222 3.76 1.61 20.48
CA THR A 222 4.68 2.74 20.49
C THR A 222 4.22 3.85 19.54
N VAL A 223 3.79 4.99 20.08
CA VAL A 223 3.38 6.15 19.29
C VAL A 223 4.58 7.06 19.04
N VAL A 224 4.95 7.22 17.76
CA VAL A 224 6.04 8.12 17.33
C VAL A 224 5.44 9.35 16.65
N ARG A 225 5.70 10.54 17.21
CA ARG A 225 5.27 11.82 16.64
C ARG A 225 6.42 12.45 15.85
N VAL A 226 6.40 12.35 14.52
CA VAL A 226 7.41 13.01 13.67
C VAL A 226 6.93 14.41 13.32
N LEU A 227 7.71 15.45 13.65
CA LEU A 227 7.47 16.81 13.19
C LEU A 227 7.87 16.90 11.72
N GLY A 228 6.90 17.11 10.82
CA GLY A 228 7.21 17.48 9.45
C GLY A 228 7.97 18.81 9.46
N ARG A 229 9.27 18.80 9.15
CA ARG A 229 9.99 20.06 8.94
C ARG A 229 9.30 20.79 7.81
N SER A 230 8.70 21.95 8.10
CA SER A 230 8.36 22.88 7.03
C SER A 230 9.67 23.19 6.32
N ARG A 231 9.68 23.11 4.99
CA ARG A 231 10.79 23.70 4.23
C ARG A 231 10.82 25.16 4.66
N SER A 232 11.83 25.56 5.43
CA SER A 232 12.16 26.97 5.60
C SER A 232 12.36 27.51 4.20
N ARG A 233 11.43 28.36 3.74
CA ARG A 233 11.65 29.17 2.55
C ARG A 233 12.86 30.06 2.85
N SER A 234 14.01 29.71 2.28
CA SER A 234 15.08 30.65 1.98
C SER A 234 14.79 31.27 0.62
#